data_AF-A0ABD7GP80-F1
#
_entry.id   AF-A0ABD7GP80-F1
#
_cell.length_a   1.000
_cell.length_b   1.000
_cell.length_c   1.000
_cell.angle_alpha   90.00
_cell.angle_beta   90.00
_cell.angle_gamma   90.00
#
_symmetry.space_group_name_H-M   'P 1'
#
loop_
_entity.id
_entity.type
_entity.pdbx_description
1 polymer ?
#
loop_
_entity_poly.entity_id
_entity_poly.type
_entity_poly.pdbx_seq_one_letter_code
_entity_poly.pdbx_strand_id
1 'polypeptide(L)' 'LPVYPVKGYSLTIPIVDPAVAPQSTVLDETYKIAITRFDQRIRVGGMAELSGFNLGLNEDRRATLQMVTQD' A
#
# COMPACT_ATOMS: atom_id res chain seq x y z
N LEU A 1 2.81 -29.73 -0.52
CA LEU A 1 2.47 -28.86 0.64
C LEU A 1 1.11 -28.20 0.41
N PRO A 2 0.32 -27.90 1.46
CA PRO A 2 -0.90 -27.10 1.33
C PRO A 2 -0.57 -25.65 0.98
N VAL A 3 -1.27 -25.08 -0.02
CA VAL A 3 -1.14 -23.69 -0.47
C VAL A 3 -2.26 -22.86 0.14
N TYR A 4 -1.92 -21.74 0.79
CA TYR A 4 -2.90 -20.84 1.40
C TYR A 4 -2.94 -19.49 0.67
N PRO A 5 -4.13 -18.98 0.31
CA PRO A 5 -4.25 -17.69 -0.34
C PRO A 5 -3.99 -16.56 0.66
N VAL A 6 -3.18 -15.60 0.24
CA VAL A 6 -2.90 -14.35 0.96
C VAL A 6 -3.35 -13.20 0.08
N LYS A 7 -4.06 -12.24 0.67
CA LYS A 7 -4.49 -11.02 -0.01
C LYS A 7 -3.57 -9.87 0.36
N GLY A 8 -3.00 -9.24 -0.65
CA GLY A 8 -2.23 -8.00 -0.53
C GLY A 8 -3.02 -6.81 -1.04
N TYR A 9 -2.81 -5.64 -0.43
CA TYR A 9 -3.42 -4.39 -0.89
C TYR A 9 -2.36 -3.43 -1.42
N SER A 10 -2.72 -2.65 -2.43
CA SER A 10 -1.88 -1.57 -2.91
C SER A 10 -2.70 -0.43 -3.49
N LEU A 11 -2.23 0.79 -3.30
CA LEU A 11 -2.79 2.02 -3.82
C LEU A 11 -1.78 2.69 -4.75
N THR A 12 -2.22 3.17 -5.91
CA THR A 12 -1.38 3.96 -6.82
C THR A 12 -2.02 5.32 -7.01
N ILE A 13 -1.28 6.38 -6.67
CA ILE A 13 -1.74 7.77 -6.74
C ILE A 13 -0.79 8.62 -7.59
N PRO A 14 -1.30 9.63 -8.32
CA PRO A 14 -0.45 10.58 -9.03
C PRO A 14 0.29 11.48 -8.04
N ILE A 15 1.50 11.91 -8.40
CA ILE A 15 2.25 12.92 -7.66
C ILE A 15 1.70 14.30 -8.03
N VAL A 16 1.26 15.05 -7.03
CA VAL A 16 0.80 16.44 -7.21
C VAL A 16 1.97 17.41 -7.17
N ASP A 17 2.89 17.22 -6.21
CA ASP A 17 4.10 18.02 -6.07
C ASP A 17 5.35 17.10 -5.98
N PRO A 18 6.18 17.06 -7.03
CA PRO A 18 7.42 16.27 -7.07
C PRO A 18 8.46 16.63 -6.02
N ALA A 19 8.44 17.84 -5.46
CA ALA A 19 9.44 18.33 -4.50
C ALA A 19 9.20 17.78 -3.08
N VAL A 20 7.95 17.50 -2.74
CA VAL A 20 7.54 16.89 -1.45
C VAL A 20 7.36 15.37 -1.55
N ALA A 21 7.36 14.82 -2.77
CA ALA A 21 7.24 13.38 -2.96
C ALA A 21 8.54 12.64 -2.57
N PRO A 22 8.45 11.47 -1.91
CA PRO A 22 9.61 10.67 -1.56
C PRO A 22 10.40 10.28 -2.81
N GLN A 23 11.71 10.55 -2.80
CA GLN A 23 12.62 10.23 -3.91
C GLN A 23 13.08 8.77 -3.91
N SER A 24 12.99 8.10 -2.75
CA SER A 24 13.42 6.73 -2.52
C SER A 24 12.31 5.92 -1.86
N THR A 25 12.43 4.58 -1.85
CA THR A 25 11.48 3.73 -1.13
C THR A 25 11.53 4.02 0.37
N VAL A 26 10.36 4.34 0.95
CA VAL A 26 10.17 4.53 2.38
C VAL A 26 9.38 3.34 2.92
N LEU A 27 9.83 2.77 4.05
CA LEU A 27 9.10 1.73 4.74
C LEU A 27 8.52 2.30 6.03
N ASP A 28 7.21 2.16 6.18
CA ASP A 28 6.54 2.35 7.46
C ASP A 28 6.60 1.02 8.23
N GLU A 29 7.41 0.98 9.28
CA GLU A 29 7.57 -0.22 10.11
C GLU A 29 6.39 -0.49 11.04
N THR A 30 5.58 0.54 11.35
CA THR A 30 4.41 0.45 12.22
C THR A 30 3.29 -0.31 11.51
N TYR A 31 3.04 0.04 10.25
CA TYR A 31 1.98 -0.56 9.44
C TYR A 31 2.48 -1.61 8.44
N LYS A 32 3.80 -1.84 8.37
CA LYS A 32 4.46 -2.75 7.41
C LYS A 32 4.08 -2.41 5.97
N ILE A 33 4.15 -1.11 5.64
CA ILE A 33 3.81 -0.57 4.32
C ILE A 33 5.10 -0.06 3.65
N ALA A 34 5.22 -0.27 2.35
CA ALA A 34 6.25 0.30 1.51
C ALA A 34 5.66 1.35 0.57
N ILE A 35 6.24 2.53 0.58
CA ILE A 35 5.93 3.65 -0.31
C ILE A 35 7.06 3.73 -1.32
N THR A 36 6.76 3.61 -2.61
CA THR A 36 7.74 3.70 -3.69
C THR A 36 7.28 4.68 -4.74
N ARG A 37 8.17 5.62 -5.09
CA ARG A 37 7.95 6.51 -6.23
C ARG A 37 8.31 5.79 -7.53
N PHE A 38 7.40 5.88 -8.50
CA PHE A 38 7.58 5.41 -9.86
C PHE A 38 7.25 6.56 -10.82
N ASP A 39 8.29 7.25 -11.28
CA ASP A 39 8.18 8.42 -12.15
C ASP A 39 7.29 9.53 -11.53
N GLN A 40 6.12 9.81 -12.13
CA GLN A 40 5.12 10.79 -11.67
C GLN A 40 4.01 10.17 -10.80
N ARG A 41 4.23 8.97 -10.25
CA ARG A 41 3.25 8.25 -9.43
C ARG A 41 3.90 7.72 -8.16
N ILE A 42 3.12 7.60 -7.11
CA ILE A 42 3.49 6.91 -5.88
C ILE A 42 2.66 5.64 -5.79
N ARG A 43 3.34 4.52 -5.55
CA ARG A 43 2.70 3.27 -5.19
C ARG A 43 2.94 3.00 -3.72
N VAL A 44 1.85 2.81 -3.01
CA VAL A 44 1.84 2.39 -1.61
C VAL A 44 1.36 0.94 -1.59
N GLY A 45 2.23 0.04 -1.16
CA GLY A 45 1.94 -1.38 -1.07
C GLY A 45 2.16 -1.85 0.35
N GLY A 46 1.22 -2.60 0.91
CA GLY A 46 1.35 -3.12 2.27
C GLY A 46 0.09 -3.83 2.72
N MET A 47 0.22 -4.52 3.86
CA MET A 47 -0.75 -5.44 4.43
C MET A 47 -0.93 -6.73 3.62
N ALA A 48 -0.66 -7.85 4.29
CA ALA A 48 -0.96 -9.19 3.84
C ALA A 48 -1.96 -9.80 4.83
N GLU A 49 -3.14 -10.22 4.35
CA GLU A 49 -4.13 -10.88 5.19
C GLU A 49 -4.51 -12.26 4.65
N LEU A 50 -4.76 -13.19 5.57
CA LEU A 50 -5.33 -14.49 5.27
C LEU A 50 -6.85 -14.36 5.17
N SER A 51 -7.37 -13.88 4.04
CA SER A 51 -8.82 -13.73 3.82
C SER A 51 -9.47 -14.92 3.11
N GLY A 52 -8.77 -16.04 2.94
CA GLY A 52 -9.27 -17.17 2.15
C GLY A 52 -9.54 -16.78 0.69
N PHE A 53 -10.70 -17.19 0.17
CA PHE A 53 -11.15 -16.88 -1.21
C PHE A 53 -12.07 -15.65 -1.30
N ASN A 54 -12.18 -14.85 -0.24
CA ASN A 54 -13.00 -13.64 -0.27
C ASN A 54 -12.39 -12.62 -1.25
N LEU A 55 -13.13 -12.20 -2.29
CA LEU A 55 -12.69 -11.22 -3.29
C LEU A 55 -13.09 -9.78 -2.96
N GLY A 56 -13.83 -9.55 -1.87
CA GLY A 56 -14.21 -8.22 -1.42
C GLY A 56 -13.01 -7.36 -1.04
N LEU A 57 -13.10 -6.07 -1.33
CA LEU A 57 -12.17 -5.05 -0.86
C LEU A 57 -12.54 -4.70 0.59
N ASN A 58 -11.59 -4.91 1.52
CA ASN A 58 -11.75 -4.48 2.89
C ASN A 58 -11.54 -2.95 2.98
N GLU A 59 -12.58 -2.22 3.36
CA GLU A 59 -12.54 -0.75 3.45
C GLU A 59 -11.59 -0.25 4.52
N ASP A 60 -11.43 -0.98 5.63
CA ASP A 60 -10.49 -0.61 6.71
C ASP A 60 -9.05 -0.64 6.20
N ARG A 61 -8.71 -1.64 5.38
CA ARG A 61 -7.38 -1.77 4.76
C ARG A 61 -7.11 -0.64 3.77
N ARG A 62 -8.14 -0.26 2.99
CA ARG A 62 -8.07 0.90 2.10
C ARG A 62 -7.86 2.19 2.91
N ALA A 63 -8.54 2.35 4.03
CA ALA A 63 -8.40 3.53 4.89
C ALA A 63 -7.00 3.65 5.49
N THR A 64 -6.40 2.54 5.95
CA THR A 64 -5.02 2.55 6.45
C THR A 64 -4.02 2.94 5.35
N LEU A 65 -4.18 2.42 4.12
CA LEU A 65 -3.34 2.83 2.99
C LEU A 65 -3.49 4.33 2.66
N GLN A 66 -4.69 4.89 2.83
CA GLN A 66 -4.94 6.33 2.63
C GLN A 66 -4.36 7.20 3.72
N MET A 67 -4.42 6.77 4.98
CA MET A 67 -3.83 7.49 6.12
C MET A 67 -2.33 7.71 5.90
N VAL A 68 -1.61 6.66 5.52
CA VAL A 68 -0.15 6.71 5.29
C VAL A 68 0.23 7.54 4.05
N THR A 69 -0.71 7.86 3.17
CA THR A 69 -0.47 8.80 2.05
C THR A 69 -0.73 10.27 2.40
N GLN A 70 -1.33 10.56 3.56
CA GLN A 70 -1.65 11.93 4.00
C GLN A 70 -0.67 12.49 5.03
N ASP A 71 0.14 11.63 5.67
CA ASP A 71 1.26 11.99 6.54
C ASP A 71 2.54 12.28 5.72
#